data_AF-A0A7W1ZYL6-F1
#
_entry.id   AF-A0A7W1ZYL6-F1
#
_cell.length_a   1.000
_cell.length_b   1.000
_cell.length_c   1.000
_cell.angle_alpha   90.00
_cell.angle_beta   90.00
_cell.angle_gamma   90.00
#
_symmetry.space_group_name_H-M   'P 1'
#
loop_
_entity.id
_entity.type
_entity.pdbx_description
1 polymer ?
#
loop_
_entity_poly.entity_id
_entity_poly.type
_entity_poly.pdbx_seq_one_letter_code
_entity_poly.pdbx_strand_id
1 'polypeptide(L)'
;MKVFRHFLLILVVFSLFNLNFAQENRTQTLPKSKEKLELETKAFELLSEVIDETATLKLAENRSYISSLAATLFWEKDEKLARQLFHSAANELIKSQNTPKSRRQTNIENADYYRNLIFNNLRGKLVFRILPKDAELASEILYATRPSKLANAVQNYQQIVAQTGKKPDLSNYKQEERMKLEAAITEIQHEQQIKKEIAKKDPQKLAENIRESFAKEMTSYDFLNDLDVLNKKDHDLAQKILSEIMQNLAGADFSNYSKWYVAYWL
;
A
#
# COMPACT_ATOMS: atom_id res chain seq x y z
N MET A 1 8.89 2.52 42.91
CA MET A 1 8.70 3.99 42.97
C MET A 1 9.23 4.78 41.77
N LYS A 2 10.22 4.31 40.98
CA LYS A 2 10.73 5.06 39.80
C LYS A 2 9.79 5.09 38.58
N VAL A 3 8.95 4.07 38.41
CA VAL A 3 8.00 3.96 37.27
C VAL A 3 6.81 4.93 37.42
N PHE A 4 6.37 5.19 38.67
CA PHE A 4 5.28 6.13 38.96
C PHE A 4 5.65 7.59 38.65
N ARG A 5 6.95 7.94 38.76
CA ARG A 5 7.47 9.27 38.39
C ARG A 5 7.45 9.53 36.88
N HIS A 6 7.64 8.51 36.05
CA HIS A 6 7.61 8.65 34.59
C HIS A 6 6.18 8.72 34.06
N PHE A 7 5.25 7.98 34.67
CA PHE A 7 3.83 8.05 34.32
C PHE A 7 3.22 9.43 34.69
N LEU A 8 3.64 10.00 35.82
CA LEU A 8 3.18 11.32 36.27
C LEU A 8 3.76 12.46 35.40
N LEU A 9 4.98 12.31 34.88
CA LEU A 9 5.55 13.26 33.91
C LEU A 9 4.81 13.24 32.56
N ILE A 10 4.42 12.05 32.06
CA ILE A 10 3.64 11.93 30.82
C ILE A 10 2.24 12.54 30.97
N LEU A 11 1.60 12.37 32.13
CA LEU A 11 0.30 12.98 32.45
C LEU A 11 0.35 14.51 32.61
N VAL A 12 1.47 15.05 33.12
CA VAL A 12 1.70 16.51 33.19
C VAL A 12 1.95 17.11 31.81
N VAL A 13 2.69 16.42 30.94
CA VAL A 13 2.89 16.86 29.54
C VAL A 13 1.58 16.83 28.75
N PHE A 14 0.72 15.83 28.97
CA PHE A 14 -0.57 15.72 28.30
C PHE A 14 -1.61 16.74 28.82
N SER A 15 -1.54 17.14 30.09
CA SER A 15 -2.43 18.18 30.65
C SER A 15 -1.99 19.60 30.27
N LEU A 16 -0.68 19.85 30.13
CA LEU A 16 -0.18 21.13 29.60
C LEU A 16 -0.50 21.33 28.10
N PHE A 17 -0.67 20.26 27.33
CA PHE A 17 -1.11 20.34 25.93
C PHE A 17 -2.58 20.80 25.79
N ASN A 18 -3.42 20.53 26.79
CA ASN A 18 -4.85 20.92 26.78
C ASN A 18 -5.07 22.35 27.32
N LEU A 19 -4.19 22.88 28.16
CA LEU A 19 -4.29 24.24 28.71
C LEU A 19 -3.93 25.34 27.71
N ASN A 20 -3.10 25.04 26.70
CA ASN A 20 -2.75 26.01 25.64
C ASN A 20 -3.87 26.25 24.61
N PHE A 21 -4.99 25.52 24.65
CA PHE A 21 -6.14 25.77 23.78
C PHE A 21 -7.18 26.76 24.37
N ALA A 22 -6.97 27.25 25.61
CA ALA A 22 -7.97 28.07 26.32
C ALA A 22 -7.55 29.53 26.60
N GLN A 23 -6.31 29.93 26.33
CA GLN A 23 -5.87 31.33 26.47
C GLN A 23 -4.99 31.72 25.29
N GLU A 24 -5.55 32.57 24.40
CA GLU A 24 -4.96 33.83 23.94
C GLU A 24 -5.61 34.29 22.61
N ASN A 25 -6.84 34.80 22.70
CA ASN A 25 -7.37 35.73 21.72
C ASN A 25 -6.92 37.14 22.14
N ARG A 26 -5.76 37.62 21.67
CA ARG A 26 -5.48 39.05 21.44
C ARG A 26 -4.15 39.30 20.71
N THR A 27 -4.29 39.68 19.44
CA THR A 27 -3.43 40.62 18.71
C THR A 27 -2.01 40.17 18.32
N GLN A 28 -1.87 39.66 17.10
CA GLN A 28 -1.09 40.29 16.03
C GLN A 28 -1.35 39.55 14.71
N THR A 29 -1.92 40.24 13.73
CA THR A 29 -2.02 39.76 12.35
C THR A 29 -0.64 39.79 11.70
N LEU A 30 0.22 38.83 12.04
CA LEU A 30 1.13 38.27 11.05
C LEU A 30 0.26 37.60 9.98
N PRO A 31 0.61 37.65 8.68
CA PRO A 31 -0.15 36.89 7.69
C PRO A 31 -0.10 35.43 8.16
N LYS A 32 -1.26 34.80 8.39
CA LYS A 32 -1.42 33.41 8.86
C LYS A 32 -0.53 32.40 8.11
N SER A 33 0.01 32.77 6.95
CA SER A 33 0.99 31.98 6.21
C SER A 33 2.39 31.96 6.80
N LYS A 34 2.90 33.05 7.40
CA LYS A 34 4.28 33.11 7.91
C LYS A 34 4.47 32.26 9.16
N GLU A 35 3.61 32.43 10.15
CA GLU A 35 3.63 31.62 11.38
C GLU A 35 3.40 30.13 11.06
N LYS A 36 2.47 29.82 10.14
CA LYS A 36 2.23 28.44 9.69
C LYS A 36 3.47 27.83 9.01
N LEU A 37 4.17 28.60 8.17
CA LEU A 37 5.38 28.16 7.49
C LEU A 37 6.54 27.93 8.47
N GLU A 38 6.67 28.78 9.49
CA GLU A 38 7.66 28.60 10.56
C GLU A 38 7.37 27.34 11.38
N LEU A 39 6.11 27.11 11.74
CA LEU A 39 5.68 25.88 12.44
C LEU A 39 5.93 24.63 11.60
N GLU A 40 5.62 24.68 10.31
CA GLU A 40 5.88 23.59 9.38
C GLU A 40 7.38 23.31 9.26
N THR A 41 8.21 24.36 9.14
CA THR A 41 9.67 24.22 9.08
C THR A 41 10.20 23.51 10.32
N LYS A 42 9.79 23.95 11.51
CA LYS A 42 10.17 23.34 12.79
C LYS A 42 9.69 21.90 12.92
N ALA A 43 8.48 21.59 12.46
CA ALA A 43 7.96 20.21 12.47
C ALA A 43 8.82 19.27 11.60
N PHE A 44 9.29 19.76 10.45
CA PHE A 44 10.17 18.98 9.59
C PHE A 44 11.60 18.85 10.14
N GLU A 45 12.12 19.87 10.84
CA GLU A 45 13.40 19.77 11.57
C GLU A 45 13.34 18.68 12.64
N LEU A 46 12.27 18.66 13.44
CA LEU A 46 12.04 17.62 14.44
C LEU A 46 11.88 16.23 13.79
N LEU A 47 11.23 16.15 12.63
CA LEU A 47 11.09 14.89 11.91
C LEU A 47 12.45 14.37 11.40
N SER A 48 13.34 15.27 10.95
CA SER A 48 14.71 14.92 10.58
C SER A 48 15.49 14.38 11.77
N GLU A 49 15.37 14.98 12.96
CA GLU A 49 15.99 14.46 14.19
C GLU A 49 15.50 13.05 14.52
N VAL A 50 14.18 12.78 14.39
CA VAL A 50 13.62 11.44 14.58
C VAL A 50 14.17 10.43 13.55
N ILE A 51 14.39 10.85 12.30
CA ILE A 51 15.03 10.00 11.29
C ILE A 51 16.45 9.64 11.72
N ASP A 52 17.23 10.60 12.21
CA ASP A 52 18.60 10.35 12.64
C ASP A 52 18.65 9.39 13.84
N GLU A 53 17.74 9.55 14.81
CA GLU A 53 17.60 8.64 15.94
C GLU A 53 17.13 7.24 15.55
N THR A 54 16.44 7.10 14.41
CA THR A 54 15.95 5.80 13.92
C THR A 54 17.10 4.82 13.72
N ALA A 55 18.30 5.28 13.36
CA ALA A 55 19.48 4.43 13.23
C ALA A 55 19.87 3.70 14.53
N THR A 56 19.49 4.23 15.69
CA THR A 56 19.79 3.65 17.01
C THR A 56 18.86 2.49 17.39
N LEU A 57 17.73 2.34 16.70
CA LEU A 57 16.77 1.29 17.00
C LEU A 57 17.38 -0.08 16.70
N LYS A 58 17.16 -1.04 17.61
CA LYS A 58 17.71 -2.39 17.49
C LYS A 58 17.10 -3.19 16.33
N LEU A 59 15.78 -3.12 16.17
CA LEU A 59 15.04 -3.92 15.20
C LEU A 59 14.95 -3.22 13.84
N ALA A 60 15.37 -3.90 12.78
CA ALA A 60 15.33 -3.38 11.41
C ALA A 60 13.90 -3.13 10.93
N GLU A 61 12.93 -3.92 11.41
CA GLU A 61 11.50 -3.73 11.19
C GLU A 61 11.03 -2.36 11.69
N ASN A 62 11.47 -1.95 12.87
CA ASN A 62 11.10 -0.65 13.44
C ASN A 62 11.73 0.49 12.64
N ARG A 63 13.00 0.33 12.23
CA ARG A 63 13.67 1.31 11.37
C ARG A 63 12.93 1.48 10.06
N SER A 64 12.62 0.37 9.38
CA SER A 64 11.82 0.35 8.16
C SER A 64 10.48 1.07 8.33
N TYR A 65 9.76 0.76 9.41
CA TYR A 65 8.46 1.35 9.70
C TYR A 65 8.54 2.87 9.86
N ILE A 66 9.47 3.38 10.68
CA ILE A 66 9.61 4.81 10.95
C ILE A 66 10.09 5.55 9.70
N SER A 67 11.11 5.05 8.99
CA SER A 67 11.57 5.65 7.74
C SER A 67 10.43 5.78 6.72
N SER A 68 9.55 4.78 6.62
CA SER A 68 8.41 4.84 5.69
C SER A 68 7.33 5.86 6.10
N LEU A 69 7.13 6.08 7.40
CA LEU A 69 6.23 7.12 7.89
C LEU A 69 6.80 8.50 7.63
N ALA A 70 8.09 8.69 7.94
CA ALA A 70 8.77 9.95 7.67
C ALA A 70 8.76 10.27 6.17
N ALA A 71 9.04 9.29 5.30
CA ALA A 71 8.92 9.45 3.84
C ALA A 71 7.54 9.94 3.41
N THR A 72 6.47 9.38 4.01
CA THR A 72 5.10 9.77 3.71
C THR A 72 4.84 11.25 4.05
N LEU A 73 5.40 11.73 5.16
CA LEU A 73 5.27 13.11 5.63
C LEU A 73 6.13 14.07 4.80
N PHE A 74 7.31 13.65 4.35
CA PHE A 74 8.20 14.47 3.52
C PHE A 74 7.74 14.60 2.06
N TRP A 75 6.88 13.71 1.57
CA TRP A 75 6.56 13.61 0.14
C TRP A 75 6.20 14.94 -0.53
N GLU A 76 5.32 15.73 0.07
CA GLU A 76 4.85 17.01 -0.51
C GLU A 76 5.90 18.13 -0.44
N LYS A 77 6.90 18.00 0.43
CA LYS A 77 7.90 19.04 0.69
C LYS A 77 9.24 18.76 0.01
N ASP A 78 9.71 17.52 0.11
CA ASP A 78 10.95 17.06 -0.48
C ASP A 78 10.76 15.62 -0.97
N GLU A 79 10.22 15.51 -2.19
CA GLU A 79 9.96 14.23 -2.83
C GLU A 79 11.25 13.40 -2.99
N LYS A 80 12.38 14.06 -3.26
CA LYS A 80 13.67 13.38 -3.43
C LYS A 80 14.11 12.71 -2.14
N LEU A 81 14.03 13.41 -1.01
CA LEU A 81 14.29 12.85 0.31
C LEU A 81 13.28 11.74 0.64
N ALA A 82 12.00 11.95 0.36
CA ALA A 82 10.97 10.94 0.61
C ALA A 82 11.24 9.62 -0.13
N ARG A 83 11.63 9.69 -1.42
CA ARG A 83 12.06 8.52 -2.20
C ARG A 83 13.26 7.82 -1.54
N GLN A 84 14.27 8.58 -1.13
CA GLN A 84 15.45 8.02 -0.43
C GLN A 84 15.07 7.31 0.88
N LEU A 85 14.15 7.89 1.66
CA LEU A 85 13.64 7.29 2.89
C LEU A 85 12.84 6.01 2.62
N PHE A 86 12.06 5.94 1.54
CA PHE A 86 11.39 4.71 1.12
C PHE A 86 12.38 3.60 0.71
N HIS A 87 13.43 3.92 -0.06
CA HIS A 87 14.48 2.95 -0.36
C HIS A 87 15.23 2.51 0.91
N SER A 88 15.48 3.43 1.83
CA SER A 88 16.09 3.11 3.13
C SER A 88 15.19 2.16 3.93
N ALA A 89 13.89 2.42 3.96
CA ALA A 89 12.91 1.54 4.59
C ALA A 89 12.88 0.13 3.95
N ALA A 90 12.95 0.05 2.63
CA ALA A 90 13.04 -1.20 1.89
C ALA A 90 14.32 -1.99 2.25
N ASN A 91 15.46 -1.30 2.32
CA ASN A 91 16.74 -1.91 2.72
C ASN A 91 16.71 -2.45 4.15
N GLU A 92 16.11 -1.72 5.09
CA GLU A 92 15.93 -2.20 6.46
C GLU A 92 15.01 -3.42 6.55
N LEU A 93 13.96 -3.47 5.73
CA LEU A 93 13.09 -4.64 5.63
C LEU A 93 13.86 -5.86 5.09
N ILE A 94 14.70 -5.68 4.07
CA ILE A 94 15.56 -6.75 3.53
C ILE A 94 16.54 -7.26 4.60
N LYS A 95 17.15 -6.36 5.39
CA LYS A 95 18.02 -6.75 6.52
C LYS A 95 17.27 -7.56 7.57
N SER A 96 16.05 -7.14 7.89
CA SER A 96 15.12 -7.86 8.80
C SER A 96 14.89 -9.30 8.34
N GLN A 97 14.65 -9.50 7.04
CA GLN A 97 14.41 -10.82 6.44
C GLN A 97 15.65 -11.74 6.50
N ASN A 98 16.85 -11.16 6.44
CA ASN A 98 18.11 -11.89 6.38
C ASN A 98 18.83 -12.06 7.73
N THR A 99 18.29 -11.50 8.82
CA THR A 99 18.92 -11.58 10.14
C THR A 99 18.90 -13.03 10.65
N PRO A 100 20.05 -13.65 11.00
CA PRO A 100 20.09 -15.02 11.50
C PRO A 100 19.28 -15.14 12.78
N LYS A 101 18.26 -15.99 12.76
CA LYS A 101 17.41 -16.22 13.93
C LYS A 101 17.96 -17.38 14.75
N SER A 102 17.73 -17.34 16.05
CA SER A 102 18.28 -18.34 16.98
C SER A 102 17.77 -19.76 16.64
N ARG A 103 18.54 -20.80 16.99
CA ARG A 103 18.21 -22.21 16.71
C ARG A 103 16.89 -22.70 17.35
N ARG A 104 16.36 -22.00 18.37
CA ARG A 104 15.00 -22.23 18.92
C ARG A 104 13.89 -21.66 18.04
N GLN A 105 14.21 -20.65 17.23
CA GLN A 105 13.28 -19.95 16.34
C GLN A 105 13.09 -20.67 15.01
N THR A 106 14.13 -21.36 14.52
CA THR A 106 14.16 -22.03 13.21
C THR A 106 13.20 -23.23 13.09
N ASN A 107 12.90 -23.94 14.18
CA ASN A 107 12.01 -25.12 14.15
C ASN A 107 10.51 -24.78 14.18
N ILE A 108 10.16 -23.56 14.59
CA ILE A 108 8.78 -23.04 14.63
C ILE A 108 8.44 -22.38 13.26
N GLU A 109 9.46 -22.16 12.42
CA GLU A 109 9.45 -21.10 11.40
C GLU A 109 8.90 -21.44 10.03
N ASN A 110 8.80 -22.69 9.59
CA ASN A 110 8.26 -22.94 8.24
C ASN A 110 6.75 -22.64 8.17
N ALA A 111 6.00 -22.95 9.23
CA ALA A 111 4.61 -22.55 9.37
C ALA A 111 4.48 -21.06 9.69
N ASP A 112 5.31 -20.54 10.60
CA ASP A 112 5.22 -19.14 11.04
C ASP A 112 5.76 -18.13 10.02
N TYR A 113 6.57 -18.54 9.04
CA TYR A 113 7.12 -17.65 8.02
C TYR A 113 6.00 -17.05 7.15
N TYR A 114 5.19 -17.90 6.53
CA TYR A 114 4.07 -17.45 5.69
C TYR A 114 2.98 -16.80 6.53
N ARG A 115 2.75 -17.29 7.76
CA ARG A 115 1.88 -16.64 8.73
C ARG A 115 2.31 -15.20 8.98
N ASN A 116 3.59 -14.95 9.23
CA ASN A 116 4.09 -13.59 9.44
C ASN A 116 3.98 -12.72 8.18
N LEU A 117 4.20 -13.28 6.98
CA LEU A 117 3.99 -12.54 5.73
C LEU A 117 2.52 -12.14 5.53
N ILE A 118 1.58 -13.00 5.93
CA ILE A 118 0.14 -12.74 5.80
C ILE A 118 -0.32 -11.74 6.88
N PHE A 119 -0.02 -11.98 8.16
CA PHE A 119 -0.59 -11.22 9.27
C PHE A 119 0.25 -10.00 9.68
N ASN A 120 1.58 -10.07 9.55
CA ASN A 120 2.52 -9.01 9.92
C ASN A 120 3.17 -8.41 8.67
N ASN A 121 2.35 -8.13 7.65
CA ASN A 121 2.76 -7.73 6.32
C ASN A 121 3.36 -6.31 6.25
N LEU A 122 4.51 -6.09 6.90
CA LEU A 122 5.25 -4.83 6.87
C LEU A 122 5.58 -4.41 5.43
N ARG A 123 5.84 -5.39 4.56
CA ARG A 123 6.08 -5.16 3.15
C ARG A 123 4.88 -4.56 2.44
N GLY A 124 3.70 -5.17 2.60
CA GLY A 124 2.45 -4.63 2.07
C GLY A 124 2.17 -3.23 2.61
N LYS A 125 2.36 -3.00 3.92
CA LYS A 125 2.22 -1.67 4.53
C LYS A 125 3.16 -0.63 3.91
N LEU A 126 4.42 -0.98 3.66
CA LEU A 126 5.39 -0.11 3.00
C LEU A 126 4.92 0.23 1.57
N VAL A 127 4.60 -0.80 0.78
CA VAL A 127 4.14 -0.65 -0.61
C VAL A 127 2.88 0.21 -0.69
N PHE A 128 1.89 -0.02 0.15
CA PHE A 128 0.63 0.74 0.12
C PHE A 128 0.72 2.15 0.70
N ARG A 129 1.80 2.50 1.41
CA ARG A 129 2.11 3.90 1.72
C ARG A 129 2.65 4.66 0.50
N ILE A 130 3.41 3.96 -0.33
CA ILE A 130 4.01 4.53 -1.54
C ILE A 130 2.97 4.60 -2.66
N LEU A 131 2.10 3.59 -2.78
CA LEU A 131 1.15 3.45 -3.89
C LEU A 131 0.35 4.71 -4.25
N PRO A 132 -0.30 5.43 -3.32
CA PRO A 132 -1.06 6.63 -3.66
C PRO A 132 -0.19 7.81 -4.12
N LYS A 133 1.13 7.72 -3.95
CA LYS A 133 2.12 8.77 -4.21
C LYS A 133 2.90 8.49 -5.50
N ASP A 134 3.40 7.26 -5.63
CA ASP A 134 4.19 6.81 -6.77
C ASP A 134 4.02 5.30 -6.97
N ALA A 135 3.11 4.92 -7.88
CA ALA A 135 2.80 3.52 -8.16
C ALA A 135 4.00 2.77 -8.76
N GLU A 136 4.85 3.45 -9.52
CA GLU A 136 6.07 2.88 -10.11
C GLU A 136 7.10 2.56 -9.01
N LEU A 137 7.34 3.49 -8.09
CA LEU A 137 8.20 3.23 -6.92
C LEU A 137 7.61 2.13 -6.02
N ALA A 138 6.29 2.10 -5.85
CA ALA A 138 5.62 1.03 -5.10
C ALA A 138 5.85 -0.34 -5.76
N SER A 139 5.79 -0.41 -7.09
CA SER A 139 6.11 -1.61 -7.86
C SER A 139 7.57 -2.02 -7.67
N GLU A 140 8.49 -1.07 -7.81
CA GLU A 140 9.92 -1.31 -7.62
C GLU A 140 10.20 -1.89 -6.23
N ILE A 141 9.70 -1.24 -5.18
CA ILE A 141 9.89 -1.67 -3.79
C ILE A 141 9.21 -3.01 -3.51
N LEU A 142 8.04 -3.28 -4.10
CA LEU A 142 7.39 -4.59 -4.01
C LEU A 142 8.36 -5.67 -4.51
N TYR A 143 8.88 -5.54 -5.74
CA TYR A 143 9.81 -6.54 -6.30
C TYR A 143 11.13 -6.62 -5.53
N ALA A 144 11.74 -5.48 -5.19
CA ALA A 144 13.05 -5.44 -4.52
C ALA A 144 13.04 -6.08 -3.12
N THR A 145 11.92 -5.98 -2.40
CA THR A 145 11.79 -6.52 -1.04
C THR A 145 11.21 -7.92 -0.98
N ARG A 146 10.97 -8.58 -2.13
CA ARG A 146 10.39 -9.91 -2.21
C ARG A 146 11.39 -10.97 -1.71
N PRO A 147 11.06 -11.72 -0.63
CA PRO A 147 11.90 -12.83 -0.21
C PRO A 147 11.88 -13.99 -1.20
N SER A 148 12.97 -14.75 -1.29
CA SER A 148 13.10 -15.92 -2.18
C SER A 148 12.02 -16.99 -1.96
N LYS A 149 11.68 -17.30 -0.70
CA LYS A 149 10.60 -18.25 -0.37
C LYS A 149 9.25 -17.81 -0.96
N LEU A 150 8.92 -16.52 -0.85
CA LEU A 150 7.71 -15.96 -1.42
C LEU A 150 7.75 -15.93 -2.95
N ALA A 151 8.90 -15.61 -3.55
CA ALA A 151 9.08 -15.66 -5.00
C ALA A 151 8.80 -17.07 -5.55
N ASN A 152 9.33 -18.11 -4.91
CA ASN A 152 9.07 -19.50 -5.28
C ASN A 152 7.59 -19.86 -5.12
N ALA A 153 6.94 -19.39 -4.05
CA ALA A 153 5.50 -19.62 -3.84
C ALA A 153 4.64 -18.97 -4.94
N VAL A 154 4.96 -17.74 -5.34
CA VAL A 154 4.30 -17.04 -6.46
C VAL A 154 4.49 -17.80 -7.76
N GLN A 155 5.72 -18.22 -8.06
CA GLN A 155 6.02 -18.99 -9.27
C GLN A 155 5.24 -20.31 -9.30
N ASN A 156 5.22 -21.05 -8.19
CA ASN A 156 4.46 -22.30 -8.08
C ASN A 156 2.95 -22.07 -8.30
N TYR A 157 2.38 -21.02 -7.69
CA TYR A 157 0.98 -20.65 -7.91
C TYR A 157 0.70 -20.38 -9.39
N GLN A 158 1.55 -19.58 -10.05
CA GLN A 158 1.41 -19.25 -11.47
C GLN A 158 1.50 -20.49 -12.36
N GLN A 159 2.38 -21.44 -12.04
CA GLN A 159 2.50 -22.72 -12.75
C GLN A 159 1.24 -23.57 -12.63
N ILE A 160 0.65 -23.68 -11.42
CA ILE A 160 -0.60 -24.43 -11.23
C ILE A 160 -1.72 -23.82 -12.08
N VAL A 161 -1.85 -22.50 -12.06
CA VAL A 161 -2.88 -21.80 -12.87
C VAL A 161 -2.63 -22.00 -14.36
N ALA A 162 -1.38 -21.93 -14.82
CA ALA A 162 -1.03 -22.14 -16.23
C ALA A 162 -1.33 -23.57 -16.70
N GLN A 163 -1.11 -24.57 -15.86
CA GLN A 163 -1.35 -25.99 -16.19
C GLN A 163 -2.84 -26.36 -16.14
N THR A 164 -3.57 -25.83 -15.17
CA THR A 164 -4.96 -26.25 -14.90
C THR A 164 -6.01 -25.30 -15.50
N GLY A 165 -5.60 -24.08 -15.87
CA GLY A 165 -6.51 -22.99 -16.26
C GLY A 165 -7.38 -22.48 -15.11
N LYS A 166 -7.17 -22.94 -13.87
CA LYS A 166 -8.03 -22.65 -12.72
C LYS A 166 -7.20 -22.22 -11.51
N LYS A 167 -7.83 -21.43 -10.63
CA LYS A 167 -7.23 -21.09 -9.33
C LYS A 167 -7.22 -22.34 -8.44
N PRO A 168 -6.13 -22.62 -7.70
CA PRO A 168 -6.07 -23.72 -6.75
C PRO A 168 -7.18 -23.59 -5.69
N ASP A 169 -7.92 -24.66 -5.44
CA ASP A 169 -8.84 -24.74 -4.30
C ASP A 169 -8.06 -25.06 -3.03
N LEU A 170 -7.91 -24.05 -2.17
CA LEU A 170 -7.12 -24.09 -0.94
C LEU A 170 -7.57 -25.16 0.07
N SER A 171 -8.81 -25.62 -0.02
CA SER A 171 -9.35 -26.66 0.87
C SER A 171 -8.71 -28.04 0.64
N ASN A 172 -8.17 -28.28 -0.56
CA ASN A 172 -7.52 -29.53 -0.95
C ASN A 172 -6.07 -29.63 -0.46
N TYR A 173 -5.53 -28.57 0.15
CA TYR A 173 -4.12 -28.51 0.54
C TYR A 173 -3.94 -28.65 2.05
N LYS A 174 -2.84 -29.32 2.43
CA LYS A 174 -2.37 -29.34 3.82
C LYS A 174 -2.06 -27.91 4.28
N GLN A 175 -2.20 -27.66 5.59
CA GLN A 175 -2.08 -26.31 6.16
C GLN A 175 -0.82 -25.55 5.73
N GLU A 176 0.35 -26.20 5.71
CA GLU A 176 1.60 -25.54 5.32
C GLU A 176 1.58 -25.07 3.85
N GLU A 177 1.08 -25.92 2.95
CA GLU A 177 0.99 -25.60 1.53
C GLU A 177 -0.10 -24.58 1.23
N ARG A 178 -1.23 -24.67 1.96
CA ARG A 178 -2.26 -23.65 1.93
C ARG A 178 -1.70 -22.27 2.29
N MET A 179 -0.92 -22.13 3.37
CA MET A 179 -0.32 -20.84 3.75
C MET A 179 0.66 -20.31 2.69
N LYS A 180 1.41 -21.19 2.02
CA LYS A 180 2.28 -20.82 0.88
C LYS A 180 1.46 -20.21 -0.25
N LEU A 181 0.38 -20.89 -0.64
CA LEU A 181 -0.52 -20.46 -1.70
C LEU A 181 -1.25 -19.16 -1.33
N GLU A 182 -1.72 -19.02 -0.09
CA GLU A 182 -2.36 -17.79 0.41
C GLU A 182 -1.41 -16.58 0.36
N ALA A 183 -0.16 -16.76 0.78
CA ALA A 183 0.84 -15.70 0.69
C ALA A 183 1.14 -15.33 -0.77
N ALA A 184 1.22 -16.31 -1.67
CA ALA A 184 1.38 -16.07 -3.11
C ALA A 184 0.19 -15.33 -3.72
N ILE A 185 -1.04 -15.70 -3.35
CA ILE A 185 -2.27 -15.03 -3.79
C ILE A 185 -2.26 -13.57 -3.34
N THR A 186 -1.95 -13.32 -2.05
CA THR A 186 -1.87 -11.96 -1.49
C THR A 186 -0.85 -11.12 -2.26
N GLU A 187 0.31 -11.71 -2.56
CA GLU A 187 1.37 -11.06 -3.30
C GLU A 187 0.95 -10.69 -4.73
N ILE A 188 0.29 -11.61 -5.44
CA ILE A 188 -0.25 -11.37 -6.78
C ILE A 188 -1.34 -10.30 -6.75
N GLN A 189 -2.19 -10.29 -5.73
CA GLN A 189 -3.21 -9.25 -5.56
C GLN A 189 -2.58 -7.86 -5.39
N HIS A 190 -1.49 -7.75 -4.62
CA HIS A 190 -0.75 -6.49 -4.51
C HIS A 190 -0.17 -6.06 -5.87
N GLU A 191 0.47 -6.98 -6.62
CA GLU A 191 0.97 -6.68 -7.97
C GLU A 191 -0.14 -6.18 -8.90
N GLN A 192 -1.31 -6.83 -8.87
CA GLN A 192 -2.46 -6.45 -9.68
C GLN A 192 -2.97 -5.06 -9.30
N GLN A 193 -3.07 -4.76 -8.00
CA GLN A 193 -3.49 -3.44 -7.54
C GLN A 193 -2.51 -2.35 -7.99
N ILE A 194 -1.20 -2.59 -7.87
CA ILE A 194 -0.20 -1.63 -8.34
C ILE A 194 -0.28 -1.43 -9.86
N LYS A 195 -0.42 -2.52 -10.64
CA LYS A 195 -0.59 -2.44 -12.09
C LYS A 195 -1.81 -1.61 -12.49
N LYS A 196 -2.93 -1.73 -11.75
CA LYS A 196 -4.12 -0.89 -11.95
C LYS A 196 -3.80 0.58 -11.71
N GLU A 197 -3.13 0.91 -10.61
CA GLU A 197 -2.74 2.31 -10.32
C GLU A 197 -1.75 2.88 -11.34
N ILE A 198 -0.80 2.09 -11.84
CA ILE A 198 0.09 2.50 -12.93
C ILE A 198 -0.72 2.75 -14.21
N ALA A 199 -1.64 1.85 -14.54
CA ALA A 199 -2.48 2.00 -15.73
C ALA A 199 -3.35 3.27 -15.66
N LYS A 200 -3.83 3.68 -14.47
CA LYS A 200 -4.56 4.95 -14.31
C LYS A 200 -3.75 6.18 -14.74
N LYS A 201 -2.42 6.10 -14.82
CA LYS A 201 -1.59 7.20 -15.34
C LYS A 201 -1.60 7.27 -16.86
N ASP A 202 -1.77 6.14 -17.56
CA ASP A 202 -1.73 5.99 -19.02
C ASP A 202 -3.14 5.69 -19.57
N PRO A 203 -3.79 6.65 -20.26
CA PRO A 203 -5.17 6.48 -20.76
C PRO A 203 -5.36 5.23 -21.63
N GLN A 204 -4.35 4.83 -22.41
CA GLN A 204 -4.44 3.65 -23.29
C GLN A 204 -4.41 2.36 -22.47
N LYS A 205 -3.53 2.26 -21.47
CA LYS A 205 -3.49 1.10 -20.58
C LYS A 205 -4.73 1.02 -19.67
N LEU A 206 -5.25 2.17 -19.23
CA LEU A 206 -6.50 2.21 -18.49
C LEU A 206 -7.66 1.70 -19.36
N ALA A 207 -7.72 2.14 -20.61
CA ALA A 207 -8.66 1.66 -21.61
C ALA A 207 -8.58 0.14 -21.84
N GLU A 208 -7.37 -0.42 -21.99
CA GLU A 208 -7.16 -1.87 -22.09
C GLU A 208 -7.66 -2.62 -20.84
N ASN A 209 -7.33 -2.12 -19.65
CA ASN A 209 -7.79 -2.72 -18.38
C ASN A 209 -9.31 -2.69 -18.23
N ILE A 210 -9.98 -1.60 -18.64
CA ILE A 210 -11.44 -1.49 -18.62
C ILE A 210 -12.06 -2.54 -19.55
N ARG A 211 -11.52 -2.70 -20.77
CA ARG A 211 -11.98 -3.74 -21.72
C ARG A 211 -11.78 -5.14 -21.16
N GLU A 212 -10.61 -5.43 -20.60
CA GLU A 212 -10.31 -6.74 -20.02
C GLU A 212 -11.23 -7.06 -18.83
N SER A 213 -11.51 -6.08 -17.97
CA SER A 213 -12.41 -6.24 -16.82
C SER A 213 -13.85 -6.49 -17.27
N PHE A 214 -14.32 -5.75 -18.27
CA PHE A 214 -15.65 -5.94 -18.86
C PHE A 214 -15.79 -7.33 -19.53
N ALA A 215 -14.80 -7.74 -20.32
CA ALA A 215 -14.77 -9.05 -20.99
C ALA A 215 -14.77 -10.22 -20.01
N LYS A 216 -14.18 -10.04 -18.82
CA LYS A 216 -14.17 -11.03 -17.74
C LYS A 216 -15.43 -10.99 -16.86
N GLU A 217 -16.43 -10.20 -17.24
CA GLU A 217 -17.65 -9.94 -16.46
C GLU A 217 -17.35 -9.42 -15.03
N MET A 218 -16.17 -8.81 -14.84
CA MET A 218 -15.78 -8.16 -13.59
C MET A 218 -16.37 -6.77 -13.56
N THR A 219 -17.65 -6.68 -13.25
CA THR A 219 -18.38 -5.41 -13.14
C THR A 219 -18.39 -4.94 -11.69
N SER A 220 -17.24 -4.50 -11.18
CA SER A 220 -17.12 -3.93 -9.84
C SER A 220 -17.31 -2.42 -9.85
N TYR A 221 -17.52 -1.82 -8.67
CA TYR A 221 -17.45 -0.37 -8.47
C TYR A 221 -16.20 0.27 -9.09
N ASP A 222 -15.08 -0.46 -9.11
CA ASP A 222 -13.82 0.00 -9.70
C ASP A 222 -13.96 0.31 -11.21
N PHE A 223 -14.82 -0.42 -11.93
CA PHE A 223 -15.03 -0.21 -13.36
C PHE A 223 -15.58 1.18 -13.69
N LEU A 224 -16.61 1.61 -12.95
CA LEU A 224 -17.21 2.94 -13.15
C LEU A 224 -16.23 4.04 -12.76
N ASN A 225 -15.50 3.84 -11.67
CA ASN A 225 -14.45 4.77 -11.25
C ASN A 225 -13.32 4.86 -12.29
N ASP A 226 -12.89 3.74 -12.85
CA ASP A 226 -11.85 3.72 -13.89
C ASP A 226 -12.34 4.38 -15.18
N LEU A 227 -13.60 4.22 -15.55
CA LEU A 227 -14.21 4.93 -16.68
C LEU A 227 -14.28 6.44 -16.45
N ASP A 228 -14.63 6.89 -15.23
CA ASP A 228 -14.60 8.32 -14.86
C ASP A 228 -13.17 8.89 -14.90
N VAL A 229 -12.19 8.14 -14.37
CA VAL A 229 -10.77 8.53 -14.46
C VAL A 229 -10.32 8.63 -15.92
N LEU A 230 -10.71 7.68 -16.76
CA LEU A 230 -10.41 7.71 -18.19
C LEU A 230 -11.06 8.93 -18.84
N ASN A 231 -12.34 9.18 -18.57
CA ASN A 231 -13.09 10.30 -19.12
C ASN A 231 -12.47 11.67 -18.80
N LYS A 232 -11.91 11.82 -17.59
CA LYS A 232 -11.19 13.03 -17.18
C LYS A 232 -9.84 13.21 -17.89
N LYS A 233 -9.20 12.12 -18.31
CA LYS A 233 -7.87 12.13 -18.93
C LYS A 233 -7.91 12.16 -20.46
N ASP A 234 -8.84 11.42 -21.04
CA ASP A 234 -9.04 11.25 -22.48
C ASP A 234 -10.53 10.99 -22.75
N HIS A 235 -11.25 12.08 -22.96
CA HIS A 235 -12.71 12.06 -23.13
C HIS A 235 -13.13 11.26 -24.36
N ASP A 236 -12.41 11.41 -25.48
CA ASP A 236 -12.74 10.75 -26.74
C ASP A 236 -12.56 9.23 -26.63
N LEU A 237 -11.46 8.79 -26.00
CA LEU A 237 -11.22 7.38 -25.75
C LEU A 237 -12.25 6.78 -24.79
N ALA A 238 -12.64 7.53 -23.75
CA ALA A 238 -13.70 7.11 -22.83
C ALA A 238 -15.05 6.97 -23.54
N GLN A 239 -15.45 7.94 -24.38
CA GLN A 239 -16.69 7.85 -25.15
C GLN A 239 -16.67 6.65 -26.11
N LYS A 240 -15.53 6.38 -26.75
CA LYS A 240 -15.38 5.21 -27.62
C LYS A 240 -15.58 3.91 -26.83
N ILE A 241 -14.93 3.78 -25.68
CA ILE A 241 -15.10 2.59 -24.82
C ILE A 241 -16.52 2.46 -24.31
N LEU A 242 -17.15 3.55 -23.85
CA LEU A 242 -18.53 3.54 -23.40
C LEU A 242 -19.47 3.08 -24.52
N SER A 243 -19.24 3.54 -25.76
CA SER A 243 -19.99 3.10 -26.93
C SER A 243 -19.79 1.61 -27.22
N GLU A 244 -18.56 1.09 -27.15
CA GLU A 244 -18.24 -0.34 -27.27
C GLU A 244 -18.97 -1.18 -26.21
N ILE A 245 -19.03 -0.69 -24.96
CA ILE A 245 -19.74 -1.35 -23.85
C ILE A 245 -21.25 -1.34 -24.08
N MET A 246 -21.84 -0.19 -24.42
CA MET A 246 -23.28 -0.06 -24.65
C MET A 246 -23.76 -0.94 -25.81
N GLN A 247 -22.97 -1.06 -26.88
CA GLN A 247 -23.26 -1.98 -27.98
C GLN A 247 -23.26 -3.44 -27.53
N ASN A 248 -22.30 -3.84 -26.69
CA ASN A 248 -22.27 -5.19 -26.13
C ASN A 248 -23.43 -5.47 -25.17
N LEU A 249 -23.85 -4.48 -24.38
CA LEU A 249 -24.98 -4.61 -23.45
C LEU A 249 -26.33 -4.65 -24.18
N ALA A 250 -26.49 -3.92 -25.29
CA ALA A 250 -27.74 -3.89 -26.05
C ALA A 250 -28.16 -5.28 -26.59
N GLY A 251 -27.19 -6.17 -26.83
CA GLY A 251 -27.43 -7.56 -27.24
C GLY A 251 -27.31 -8.59 -26.11
N ALA A 252 -27.15 -8.16 -24.86
CA ALA A 252 -26.86 -9.06 -23.75
C ALA A 252 -28.12 -9.64 -23.12
N ASP A 253 -28.01 -10.88 -22.62
CA ASP A 253 -28.97 -11.44 -21.68
C ASP A 253 -28.74 -10.85 -20.28
N PHE A 254 -29.75 -10.13 -19.77
CA PHE A 254 -29.75 -9.49 -18.46
C PHE A 254 -30.16 -10.42 -17.31
N SER A 255 -30.37 -11.72 -17.58
CA SER A 255 -30.43 -12.73 -16.52
C SER A 255 -29.13 -12.81 -15.70
N ASN A 256 -28.02 -12.32 -16.27
CA ASN A 256 -26.73 -12.16 -15.58
C ASN A 256 -26.67 -10.84 -14.78
N TYR A 257 -26.55 -10.96 -13.46
CA TYR A 257 -26.50 -9.84 -12.50
C TYR A 257 -25.39 -8.82 -12.80
N SER A 258 -24.23 -9.24 -13.31
CA SER A 258 -23.11 -8.34 -13.61
C SER A 258 -23.45 -7.33 -14.71
N LYS A 259 -24.06 -7.80 -15.80
CA LYS A 259 -24.46 -6.97 -16.95
C LYS A 259 -25.62 -6.04 -16.61
N TRP A 260 -26.57 -6.53 -15.81
CA TRP A 260 -27.65 -5.70 -15.27
C TRP A 260 -27.10 -4.56 -14.40
N TYR A 261 -26.13 -4.84 -13.54
CA TYR A 261 -25.54 -3.83 -12.65
C TYR A 261 -24.86 -2.70 -13.44
N VAL A 262 -24.10 -3.00 -14.49
CA VAL A 262 -23.48 -1.95 -15.33
C VAL A 262 -24.55 -1.12 -16.04
N ALA A 263 -25.55 -1.77 -16.65
CA ALA A 263 -26.62 -1.07 -17.36
C ALA A 263 -27.46 -0.16 -16.45
N TYR A 264 -27.57 -0.48 -15.16
CA TYR A 264 -28.27 0.36 -14.18
C TYR A 264 -27.53 1.66 -13.85
N TRP A 265 -26.19 1.66 -13.89
CA TRP A 265 -25.35 2.79 -13.47
C TRP A 265 -24.82 3.65 -14.62
N LEU A 266 -24.97 3.21 -15.87
CA LEU A 266 -24.70 3.99 -17.08
C LEU A 266 -25.91 4.83 -17.47
#